data_AF-A0AA95HBJ3-F1
#
_entry.id   AF-A0AA95HBJ3-F1
#
_cell.length_a   1.000
_cell.length_b   1.000
_cell.length_c   1.000
_cell.angle_alpha   90.00
_cell.angle_beta   90.00
_cell.angle_gamma   90.00
#
_symmetry.space_group_name_H-M   'P 1'
#
loop_
_entity.id
_entity.type
_entity.pdbx_description
1 polymer ?
#
loop_
_entity_poly.entity_id
_entity_poly.type
_entity_poly.pdbx_seq_one_letter_code
_entity_poly.pdbx_strand_id
1 'polypeptide(L)'
;MNIREIAGLSPNYSKISREERNYAAILFAVLCFPDNAQRFLTKCGFNKDINSDFVIYFEYAYLRDLWSKIQDEETKKRIIRNKLKINNIDDILNQPLKEINKKFGVGGEPSSDFLQYPGKWSIAKYNNNFLDNDDFIKICKFKWSFNIKPDIVIHLDKDHAICIEAKYESGEGFYPGTDVEKKIFKDRGIIYVGQMELQKYMMQELLGVKTDFMFLVFNKETSTTHKVISWAEAFSFVKIDQMPEFTKDMIDNISKRA
;
A
#
# COMPACT_ATOMS: atom_id res chain seq x y z
N MET A 1 -17.09 -33.05 -17.40
CA MET A 1 -15.70 -32.72 -17.74
C MET A 1 -15.38 -31.33 -17.18
N ASN A 2 -14.36 -31.19 -16.35
CA ASN A 2 -13.95 -29.89 -15.80
C ASN A 2 -12.93 -29.18 -16.73
N ILE A 3 -12.61 -27.91 -16.44
CA ILE A 3 -11.71 -27.10 -17.29
C ILE A 3 -10.31 -27.75 -17.45
N ARG A 4 -9.80 -28.42 -16.41
CA ARG A 4 -8.51 -29.14 -16.45
C ARG A 4 -8.56 -30.31 -17.43
N GLU A 5 -9.63 -31.09 -17.37
CA GLU A 5 -9.86 -32.23 -18.27
C GLU A 5 -10.08 -31.77 -19.72
N ILE A 6 -10.84 -30.69 -19.94
CA ILE A 6 -11.03 -30.09 -21.27
C ILE A 6 -9.69 -29.61 -21.85
N ALA A 7 -8.87 -28.96 -21.03
CA ALA A 7 -7.57 -28.43 -21.46
C ALA A 7 -6.47 -29.51 -21.59
N GLY A 8 -6.71 -30.74 -21.11
CA GLY A 8 -5.66 -31.77 -21.03
C GLY A 8 -4.52 -31.38 -20.08
N LEU A 9 -4.78 -30.54 -19.08
CA LEU A 9 -3.78 -29.99 -18.16
C LEU A 9 -4.12 -30.35 -16.72
N SER A 10 -3.14 -30.87 -15.97
CA SER A 10 -3.27 -31.09 -14.52
C SER A 10 -2.05 -30.59 -13.73
N PRO A 11 -1.63 -29.32 -13.89
CA PRO A 11 -0.54 -28.77 -13.09
C PRO A 11 -0.97 -28.58 -11.63
N ASN A 12 0.00 -28.69 -10.71
CA ASN A 12 -0.16 -28.08 -9.38
C ASN A 12 -0.24 -26.56 -9.53
N TYR A 13 -1.06 -25.90 -8.72
CA TYR A 13 -1.26 -24.45 -8.84
C TYR A 13 0.05 -23.66 -8.70
N SER A 14 0.99 -24.10 -7.86
CA SER A 14 2.33 -23.50 -7.74
C SER A 14 3.10 -23.42 -9.06
N LYS A 15 2.84 -24.31 -10.02
CA LYS A 15 3.52 -24.31 -11.33
C LYS A 15 2.94 -23.28 -12.31
N ILE A 16 1.74 -22.78 -12.05
CA ILE A 16 1.02 -21.87 -12.95
C ILE A 16 0.56 -20.58 -12.25
N SER A 17 0.88 -20.42 -10.97
CA SER A 17 0.47 -19.26 -10.18
C SER A 17 1.14 -18.00 -10.73
N ARG A 18 0.32 -16.98 -10.96
CA ARG A 18 0.75 -15.65 -11.38
C ARG A 18 0.35 -14.57 -10.36
N GLU A 19 -0.08 -14.98 -9.16
CA GLU A 19 -0.55 -14.06 -8.13
C GLU A 19 0.63 -13.33 -7.46
N GLU A 20 0.69 -12.02 -7.68
CA GLU A 20 1.74 -11.09 -7.20
C GLU A 20 1.92 -11.19 -5.69
N ARG A 21 0.81 -11.22 -4.94
CA ARG A 21 0.82 -11.33 -3.48
C ARG A 21 1.49 -12.60 -2.98
N ASN A 22 1.35 -13.71 -3.71
CA ASN A 22 2.00 -14.96 -3.32
C ASN A 22 3.52 -14.88 -3.52
N TYR A 23 3.99 -14.24 -4.59
CA TYR A 23 5.42 -14.01 -4.78
C TYR A 23 6.00 -13.02 -3.76
N ALA A 24 5.26 -11.97 -3.41
CA ALA A 24 5.64 -11.06 -2.33
C ALA A 24 5.73 -11.80 -0.97
N ALA A 25 4.79 -12.69 -0.67
CA ALA A 25 4.86 -13.53 0.54
C ALA A 25 6.07 -14.47 0.54
N ILE A 26 6.43 -15.05 -0.61
CA ILE A 26 7.65 -15.86 -0.76
C ILE A 26 8.88 -15.01 -0.50
N LEU A 27 8.98 -13.81 -1.11
CA LEU A 27 10.12 -12.92 -0.86
C LEU A 27 10.20 -12.51 0.61
N PHE A 28 9.08 -12.14 1.23
CA PHE A 28 9.02 -11.87 2.67
C PHE A 28 9.59 -13.02 3.50
N ALA A 29 9.12 -14.25 3.27
CA ALA A 29 9.60 -15.43 3.98
C ALA A 29 11.11 -15.66 3.76
N VAL A 30 11.59 -15.50 2.52
CA VAL A 30 13.02 -15.64 2.20
C VAL A 30 13.87 -14.58 2.91
N LEU A 31 13.41 -13.34 2.98
CA LEU A 31 14.12 -12.25 3.66
C LEU A 31 14.22 -12.46 5.17
N CYS A 32 13.31 -13.22 5.78
CA CYS A 32 13.34 -13.56 7.20
C CYS A 32 14.39 -14.60 7.59
N PHE A 33 15.04 -15.28 6.62
CA PHE A 33 16.16 -16.17 6.93
C PHE A 33 17.42 -15.40 7.32
N PRO A 34 18.32 -16.00 8.14
CA PRO A 34 19.58 -15.38 8.52
C PRO A 34 20.36 -14.85 7.31
N ASP A 35 20.94 -13.66 7.46
CA ASP A 35 21.72 -12.91 6.46
C ASP A 35 20.98 -12.46 5.20
N ASN A 36 19.82 -13.01 4.86
CA ASN A 36 19.16 -12.72 3.58
C ASN A 36 18.71 -11.27 3.47
N ALA A 37 18.13 -10.70 4.53
CA ALA A 37 17.80 -9.29 4.58
C ALA A 37 19.03 -8.40 4.33
N GLN A 38 20.16 -8.65 5.01
CA GLN A 38 21.37 -7.87 4.84
C GLN A 38 21.92 -7.98 3.42
N ARG A 39 21.97 -9.20 2.86
CA ARG A 39 22.42 -9.43 1.48
C ARG A 39 21.54 -8.69 0.47
N PHE A 40 20.22 -8.77 0.62
CA PHE A 40 19.26 -8.06 -0.22
C PHE A 40 19.46 -6.55 -0.16
N LEU A 41 19.55 -5.98 1.05
CA LEU A 41 19.76 -4.55 1.26
C LEU A 41 21.07 -4.05 0.63
N THR A 42 22.19 -4.72 0.90
CA THR A 42 23.50 -4.35 0.32
C THR A 42 23.48 -4.41 -1.20
N LYS A 43 22.88 -5.44 -1.80
CA LYS A 43 22.74 -5.55 -3.26
C LYS A 43 21.78 -4.51 -3.84
N CYS A 44 20.78 -4.09 -3.06
CA CYS A 44 19.95 -2.94 -3.38
C CYS A 44 20.60 -1.59 -3.05
N GLY A 45 21.87 -1.53 -2.65
CA GLY A 45 22.60 -0.28 -2.41
C GLY A 45 22.30 0.38 -1.06
N PHE A 46 21.61 -0.32 -0.16
CA PHE A 46 21.36 0.11 1.21
C PHE A 46 22.45 -0.47 2.13
N ASN A 47 23.52 0.29 2.32
CA ASN A 47 24.67 -0.12 3.14
C ASN A 47 24.48 0.31 4.60
N LYS A 48 23.44 -0.21 5.22
CA LYS A 48 23.18 -0.03 6.66
C LYS A 48 23.14 -1.40 7.33
N ASP A 49 23.79 -1.48 8.48
CA ASP A 49 23.75 -2.71 9.28
C ASP A 49 22.36 -2.85 9.92
N ILE A 50 21.82 -4.06 9.85
CA ILE A 50 20.60 -4.44 10.54
C ILE A 50 20.80 -4.31 12.05
N ASN A 51 19.90 -3.58 12.72
CA ASN A 51 19.92 -3.36 14.16
C ASN A 51 18.62 -3.87 14.82
N SER A 52 18.41 -3.55 16.10
CA SER A 52 17.25 -4.00 16.86
C SER A 52 15.90 -3.42 16.39
N ASP A 53 15.90 -2.30 15.68
CA ASP A 53 14.69 -1.66 15.16
C ASP A 53 14.31 -2.20 13.76
N PHE A 54 15.12 -3.11 13.19
CA PHE A 54 14.87 -3.70 11.89
C PHE A 54 13.67 -4.64 11.92
N VAL A 55 12.69 -4.37 11.04
CA VAL A 55 11.51 -5.23 10.89
C VAL A 55 11.06 -5.25 9.43
N ILE A 56 10.66 -6.43 8.95
CA ILE A 56 10.04 -6.61 7.64
C ILE A 56 8.55 -6.89 7.85
N TYR A 57 7.71 -6.19 7.11
CA TYR A 57 6.26 -6.36 7.13
C TYR A 57 5.76 -6.82 5.76
N PHE A 58 4.80 -7.73 5.76
CA PHE A 58 3.99 -8.10 4.60
C PHE A 58 2.57 -7.57 4.78
N GLU A 59 1.99 -6.97 3.74
CA GLU A 59 0.71 -6.25 3.81
C GLU A 59 0.69 -5.13 4.86
N TYR A 60 1.51 -4.10 4.66
CA TYR A 60 1.76 -3.06 5.65
C TYR A 60 0.56 -2.12 5.88
N ALA A 61 0.02 -2.12 7.10
CA ALA A 61 -1.19 -1.36 7.46
C ALA A 61 -0.99 -0.37 8.62
N TYR A 62 0.22 0.16 8.79
CA TYR A 62 0.58 0.93 10.00
C TYR A 62 -0.36 2.11 10.26
N LEU A 63 -0.72 2.91 9.26
CA LEU A 63 -1.55 4.09 9.49
C LEU A 63 -2.95 3.73 10.05
N ARG A 64 -3.55 2.65 9.56
CA ARG A 64 -4.81 2.09 10.09
C ARG A 64 -4.64 1.63 11.53
N ASP A 65 -3.59 0.87 11.79
CA ASP A 65 -3.37 0.22 13.08
C ASP A 65 -2.99 1.28 14.13
N LEU A 66 -2.20 2.30 13.77
CA LEU A 66 -1.88 3.46 14.59
C LEU A 66 -3.16 4.24 14.95
N TRP A 67 -4.05 4.50 13.98
CA TRP A 67 -5.32 5.17 14.24
C TRP A 67 -6.16 4.44 15.30
N SER A 68 -6.17 3.10 15.26
CA SER A 68 -6.91 2.29 16.24
C SER A 68 -6.38 2.42 17.68
N LYS A 69 -5.11 2.83 17.85
CA LYS A 69 -4.50 3.03 19.17
C LYS A 69 -4.80 4.40 19.76
N ILE A 70 -5.24 5.37 18.96
CA ILE A 70 -5.59 6.71 19.42
C ILE A 70 -6.98 6.67 20.05
N GLN A 71 -7.05 6.79 21.38
CA GLN A 71 -8.31 6.77 22.12
C GLN A 71 -8.96 8.16 22.22
N ASP A 72 -8.14 9.22 22.20
CA ASP A 72 -8.58 10.60 22.39
C ASP A 72 -9.08 11.24 21.07
N GLU A 73 -10.31 11.75 21.08
CA GLU A 73 -10.95 12.35 19.91
C GLU A 73 -10.32 13.69 19.51
N GLU A 74 -9.83 14.48 20.47
CA GLU A 74 -9.16 15.74 20.17
C GLU A 74 -7.81 15.52 19.48
N THR A 75 -7.10 14.46 19.83
CA THR A 75 -5.89 14.02 19.12
C THR A 75 -6.22 13.61 17.68
N LYS A 76 -7.31 12.86 17.45
CA LYS A 76 -7.75 12.52 16.08
C LYS A 76 -8.11 13.77 15.29
N LYS A 77 -8.87 14.70 15.86
CA LYS A 77 -9.20 15.99 15.23
C LYS A 77 -7.93 16.79 14.92
N ARG A 78 -6.96 16.86 15.84
CA ARG A 78 -5.68 17.54 15.61
C ARG A 78 -4.89 16.92 14.45
N ILE A 79 -4.90 15.59 14.32
CA ILE A 79 -4.28 14.91 13.18
C ILE A 79 -4.96 15.34 11.88
N ILE A 80 -6.30 15.28 11.81
CA ILE A 80 -7.03 15.70 10.62
C ILE A 80 -6.75 17.17 10.31
N ARG A 81 -6.86 18.08 11.29
CA ARG A 81 -6.57 19.51 11.13
C ARG A 81 -5.19 19.77 10.53
N ASN A 82 -4.17 19.06 11.02
CA ASN A 82 -2.79 19.30 10.61
C ASN A 82 -2.41 18.62 9.28
N LYS A 83 -3.02 17.46 8.99
CA LYS A 83 -2.63 16.61 7.84
C LYS A 83 -3.60 16.67 6.66
N LEU A 84 -4.86 17.05 6.89
CA LEU A 84 -5.89 17.26 5.88
C LEU A 84 -6.15 18.77 5.71
N LYS A 85 -5.30 19.42 4.90
CA LYS A 85 -5.33 20.86 4.65
C LYS A 85 -6.41 21.26 3.63
N ILE A 86 -7.67 21.27 4.07
CA ILE A 86 -8.83 21.68 3.27
C ILE A 86 -9.45 22.96 3.79
N ASN A 87 -10.26 23.63 2.97
CA ASN A 87 -10.95 24.85 3.39
C ASN A 87 -11.92 24.58 4.54
N ASN A 88 -12.03 25.53 5.47
CA ASN A 88 -12.93 25.50 6.63
C ASN A 88 -12.77 24.26 7.52
N ILE A 89 -11.57 23.65 7.56
CA ILE A 89 -11.34 22.44 8.35
C ILE A 89 -11.61 22.67 9.85
N ASP A 90 -11.29 23.85 10.38
CA ASP A 90 -11.55 24.20 11.77
C ASP A 90 -13.04 24.28 12.07
N ASP A 91 -13.81 24.94 11.20
CA ASP A 91 -15.27 25.03 11.34
C ASP A 91 -15.93 23.65 11.30
N ILE A 92 -15.44 22.75 10.43
CA ILE A 92 -15.91 21.36 10.37
C ILE A 92 -15.61 20.65 11.68
N LEU A 93 -14.36 20.67 12.14
CA LEU A 93 -13.90 19.90 13.30
C LEU A 93 -14.42 20.44 14.67
N ASN A 94 -14.96 21.66 14.68
CA ASN A 94 -15.62 22.25 15.84
C ASN A 94 -17.10 21.85 15.96
N GLN A 95 -17.68 21.15 14.97
CA GLN A 95 -19.05 20.65 15.05
C GLN A 95 -19.17 19.42 15.97
N PRO A 96 -20.40 19.05 16.40
CA PRO A 96 -20.62 17.77 17.06
C PRO A 96 -20.13 16.58 16.22
N LEU A 97 -19.63 15.53 16.87
CA LEU A 97 -19.02 14.36 16.20
C LEU A 97 -19.93 13.75 15.12
N LYS A 98 -21.24 13.68 15.38
CA LYS A 98 -22.23 13.20 14.40
C LYS A 98 -22.22 14.00 13.11
N GLU A 99 -22.14 15.33 13.21
CA GLU A 99 -22.09 16.22 12.05
C GLU A 99 -20.74 16.15 11.35
N ILE A 100 -19.63 16.02 12.08
CA ILE A 100 -18.31 15.77 11.48
C ILE A 100 -18.34 14.47 10.66
N ASN A 101 -18.80 13.37 11.25
CA ASN A 101 -18.91 12.07 10.60
C ASN A 101 -19.81 12.11 9.37
N LYS A 102 -20.94 12.82 9.46
CA LYS A 102 -21.85 13.06 8.33
C LYS A 102 -21.20 13.90 7.23
N LYS A 103 -20.45 14.95 7.58
CA LYS A 103 -19.74 15.82 6.65
C LYS A 103 -18.69 15.05 5.85
N PHE A 104 -17.89 14.21 6.51
CA PHE A 104 -16.94 13.31 5.84
C PHE A 104 -17.60 12.05 5.22
N GLY A 105 -18.92 11.93 5.30
CA GLY A 105 -19.67 10.90 4.58
C GLY A 105 -19.31 9.48 4.98
N VAL A 106 -19.22 9.18 6.28
CA VAL A 106 -18.91 7.84 6.79
C VAL A 106 -19.84 6.75 6.22
N GLY A 107 -19.30 5.57 5.94
CA GLY A 107 -20.07 4.36 5.66
C GLY A 107 -20.88 3.93 6.88
N GLY A 108 -22.17 3.62 6.70
CA GLY A 108 -23.10 3.35 7.80
C GLY A 108 -23.66 4.62 8.46
N GLU A 109 -24.11 4.47 9.71
CA GLU A 109 -24.67 5.55 10.52
C GLU A 109 -23.55 6.43 11.12
N PRO A 110 -23.67 7.78 11.05
CA PRO A 110 -22.77 8.69 11.74
C PRO A 110 -22.89 8.57 13.28
N SER A 111 -21.78 8.24 13.92
CA SER A 111 -21.68 8.12 15.38
C SER A 111 -21.69 9.51 16.05
N SER A 112 -22.39 9.63 17.18
CA SER A 112 -22.29 10.79 18.09
C SER A 112 -21.15 10.68 19.09
N ASP A 113 -20.57 9.50 19.25
CA ASP A 113 -19.74 9.17 20.42
C ASP A 113 -18.24 9.15 20.10
N PHE A 114 -17.89 8.95 18.82
CA PHE A 114 -16.50 8.91 18.37
C PHE A 114 -16.37 9.37 16.91
N LEU A 115 -15.20 9.90 16.55
CA LEU A 115 -14.84 10.20 15.18
C LEU A 115 -14.54 8.89 14.44
N GLN A 116 -15.30 8.63 13.38
CA GLN A 116 -15.18 7.40 12.62
C GLN A 116 -13.93 7.42 11.74
N TYR A 117 -13.27 6.26 11.71
CA TYR A 117 -12.05 5.99 10.96
C TYR A 117 -12.09 6.50 9.50
N PRO A 118 -11.08 7.27 9.05
CA PRO A 118 -11.08 7.87 7.71
C PRO A 118 -11.19 6.88 6.57
N GLY A 119 -10.64 5.68 6.71
CA GLY A 119 -10.76 4.65 5.68
C GLY A 119 -12.21 4.20 5.40
N LYS A 120 -13.15 4.48 6.32
CA LYS A 120 -14.60 4.23 6.16
C LYS A 120 -15.37 5.39 5.54
N TRP A 121 -14.76 6.53 5.24
CA TRP A 121 -15.45 7.61 4.54
C TRP A 121 -15.93 7.13 3.16
N SER A 122 -17.02 7.66 2.63
CA SER A 122 -17.58 7.24 1.34
C SER A 122 -17.46 8.38 0.36
N ILE A 123 -16.69 8.16 -0.72
CA ILE A 123 -16.53 9.13 -1.82
C ILE A 123 -17.90 9.58 -2.32
N ALA A 124 -18.82 8.64 -2.56
CA ALA A 124 -20.17 8.95 -3.02
C ALA A 124 -20.95 9.89 -2.07
N LYS A 125 -20.77 9.75 -0.74
CA LYS A 125 -21.44 10.61 0.24
C LYS A 125 -20.81 11.99 0.33
N TYR A 126 -19.49 12.06 0.52
CA TYR A 126 -18.83 13.36 0.69
C TYR A 126 -18.62 14.12 -0.62
N ASN A 127 -18.81 13.48 -1.77
CA ASN A 127 -18.91 14.13 -3.08
C ASN A 127 -19.92 15.29 -3.07
N ASN A 128 -21.04 15.13 -2.35
CA ASN A 128 -22.05 16.18 -2.25
C ASN A 128 -21.71 17.25 -1.20
N ASN A 129 -20.74 16.97 -0.33
CA ASN A 129 -20.39 17.82 0.81
C ASN A 129 -19.17 18.72 0.54
N PHE A 130 -18.30 18.32 -0.38
CA PHE A 130 -17.06 19.01 -0.78
C PHE A 130 -17.06 19.19 -2.30
N LEU A 131 -17.52 20.34 -2.76
CA LEU A 131 -17.68 20.64 -4.19
C LEU A 131 -16.36 21.10 -4.83
N ASP A 132 -15.50 21.77 -4.06
CA ASP A 132 -14.17 22.15 -4.50
C ASP A 132 -13.32 20.90 -4.80
N ASN A 133 -12.70 20.88 -5.98
CA ASN A 133 -11.96 19.71 -6.46
C ASN A 133 -10.63 19.52 -5.73
N ASP A 134 -9.98 20.60 -5.28
CA ASP A 134 -8.71 20.53 -4.55
C ASP A 134 -8.91 19.95 -3.15
N ASP A 135 -9.96 20.36 -2.46
CA ASP A 135 -10.33 19.77 -1.17
C ASP A 135 -10.79 18.32 -1.34
N PHE A 136 -11.62 18.06 -2.35
CA PHE A 136 -12.13 16.72 -2.64
C PHE A 136 -10.98 15.72 -2.87
N ILE A 137 -9.97 16.06 -3.68
CA ILE A 137 -8.85 15.15 -3.95
C ILE A 137 -7.96 14.92 -2.72
N LYS A 138 -7.76 15.95 -1.88
CA LYS A 138 -7.03 15.81 -0.61
C LYS A 138 -7.76 14.87 0.34
N ILE A 139 -9.09 14.97 0.45
CA ILE A 139 -9.91 14.06 1.26
C ILE A 139 -9.82 12.63 0.72
N CYS A 140 -9.86 12.44 -0.60
CA CYS A 140 -9.69 11.13 -1.22
C CYS A 140 -8.32 10.51 -0.89
N LYS A 141 -7.23 11.26 -1.10
CA LYS A 141 -5.87 10.82 -0.74
C LYS A 141 -5.75 10.46 0.73
N PHE A 142 -6.29 11.31 1.61
CA PHE A 142 -6.30 11.05 3.05
C PHE A 142 -7.04 9.74 3.35
N LYS A 143 -8.29 9.58 2.90
CA LYS A 143 -9.07 8.34 3.04
C LYS A 143 -8.32 7.11 2.53
N TRP A 144 -7.80 7.16 1.30
CA TRP A 144 -7.18 5.98 0.69
C TRP A 144 -5.87 5.61 1.38
N SER A 145 -5.13 6.57 1.93
CA SER A 145 -3.90 6.30 2.70
C SER A 145 -4.13 5.43 3.92
N PHE A 146 -5.34 5.46 4.50
CA PHE A 146 -5.68 4.58 5.60
C PHE A 146 -5.96 3.14 5.14
N ASN A 147 -6.32 2.92 3.87
CA ASN A 147 -6.66 1.59 3.35
C ASN A 147 -5.58 0.96 2.45
N ILE A 148 -4.68 1.77 1.90
CA ILE A 148 -3.59 1.28 1.07
C ILE A 148 -2.65 0.42 1.92
N LYS A 149 -2.17 -0.66 1.32
CA LYS A 149 -1.17 -1.54 1.92
C LYS A 149 -0.08 -1.81 0.89
N PRO A 150 1.13 -1.26 1.05
CA PRO A 150 2.27 -1.74 0.31
C PRO A 150 2.49 -3.25 0.57
N ASP A 151 2.95 -3.96 -0.46
CA ASP A 151 3.14 -5.41 -0.37
C ASP A 151 4.17 -5.80 0.68
N ILE A 152 5.35 -5.17 0.63
CA ILE A 152 6.42 -5.37 1.62
C ILE A 152 6.96 -4.01 2.07
N VAL A 153 7.12 -3.82 3.37
CA VAL A 153 7.83 -2.66 3.94
C VAL A 153 8.95 -3.15 4.85
N ILE A 154 10.16 -2.67 4.61
CA ILE A 154 11.34 -2.95 5.44
C ILE A 154 11.67 -1.69 6.22
N HIS A 155 11.49 -1.71 7.54
CA HIS A 155 12.02 -0.67 8.41
C HIS A 155 13.51 -0.91 8.64
N LEU A 156 14.33 0.07 8.24
CA LEU A 156 15.76 0.10 8.55
C LEU A 156 16.00 0.67 9.96
N ASP A 157 15.11 1.55 10.39
CA ASP A 157 14.93 2.06 11.75
C ASP A 157 13.50 2.63 11.89
N LYS A 158 13.24 3.39 12.96
CA LYS A 158 11.93 4.00 13.24
C LYS A 158 11.49 5.04 12.21
N ASP A 159 12.44 5.76 11.61
CA ASP A 159 12.20 6.93 10.76
C ASP A 159 12.61 6.69 9.30
N HIS A 160 13.19 5.53 8.96
CA HIS A 160 13.59 5.16 7.60
C HIS A 160 13.10 3.76 7.21
N ALA A 161 12.34 3.69 6.11
CA ALA A 161 11.85 2.45 5.52
C ALA A 161 12.16 2.32 4.02
N ILE A 162 12.03 1.10 3.51
CA ILE A 162 11.96 0.77 2.09
C ILE A 162 10.56 0.21 1.83
N CYS A 163 9.85 0.79 0.88
CA CYS A 163 8.52 0.38 0.47
C CYS A 163 8.63 -0.33 -0.89
N ILE A 164 8.29 -1.62 -0.91
CA ILE A 164 8.37 -2.48 -2.09
C ILE A 164 6.95 -2.79 -2.56
N GLU A 165 6.67 -2.44 -3.81
CA GLU A 165 5.45 -2.83 -4.51
C GLU A 165 5.81 -3.89 -5.56
N ALA A 166 5.09 -5.01 -5.49
CA ALA A 166 5.30 -6.18 -6.31
C ALA A 166 4.35 -6.18 -7.51
N LYS A 167 4.89 -6.49 -8.70
CA LYS A 167 4.15 -6.58 -9.96
C LYS A 167 4.65 -7.79 -10.76
N TYR A 168 3.70 -8.54 -11.32
CA TYR A 168 3.96 -9.69 -12.18
C TYR A 168 3.91 -9.20 -13.63
N GLU A 169 2.72 -8.88 -14.13
CA GLU A 169 2.51 -8.32 -15.46
C GLU A 169 1.74 -6.99 -15.43
N SER A 170 1.15 -6.65 -14.28
CA SER A 170 0.33 -5.46 -14.17
C SER A 170 1.20 -4.20 -14.03
N GLY A 171 0.74 -3.10 -14.61
CA GLY A 171 1.32 -1.78 -14.36
C GLY A 171 0.92 -1.23 -12.98
N GLU A 172 1.25 0.03 -12.72
CA GLU A 172 0.84 0.71 -11.48
C GLU A 172 -0.69 0.74 -11.34
N GLY A 173 -1.19 0.48 -10.13
CA GLY A 173 -2.59 0.66 -9.78
C GLY A 173 -2.99 2.13 -9.67
N PHE A 174 -4.27 2.44 -9.88
CA PHE A 174 -4.79 3.81 -9.78
C PHE A 174 -6.03 3.87 -8.89
N TYR A 175 -6.22 5.02 -8.25
CA TYR A 175 -7.38 5.35 -7.43
C TYR A 175 -8.21 6.47 -8.08
N PRO A 176 -9.55 6.36 -8.06
CA PRO A 176 -10.35 5.32 -7.42
C PRO A 176 -10.36 3.97 -8.17
N GLY A 177 -10.55 2.88 -7.41
CA GLY A 177 -10.60 1.52 -7.98
C GLY A 177 -11.98 1.10 -8.51
N THR A 178 -13.07 1.68 -8.01
CA THR A 178 -14.44 1.25 -8.35
C THR A 178 -15.07 2.09 -9.46
N ASP A 179 -15.93 1.49 -10.30
CA ASP A 179 -16.53 2.19 -11.44
C ASP A 179 -17.43 3.37 -11.02
N VAL A 180 -18.10 3.26 -9.88
CA VAL A 180 -18.92 4.33 -9.32
C VAL A 180 -18.06 5.55 -8.96
N GLU A 181 -16.94 5.34 -8.29
CA GLU A 181 -16.02 6.42 -7.91
C GLU A 181 -15.27 6.97 -9.12
N LYS A 182 -14.89 6.10 -10.08
CA LYS A 182 -14.30 6.50 -11.37
C LYS A 182 -15.22 7.44 -12.15
N LYS A 183 -16.53 7.18 -12.13
CA LYS A 183 -17.53 8.07 -12.71
C LYS A 183 -17.52 9.44 -12.02
N ILE A 184 -17.50 9.49 -10.69
CA ILE A 184 -17.44 10.76 -9.94
C ILE A 184 -16.19 11.58 -10.34
N PHE A 185 -15.03 10.93 -10.44
CA PHE A 185 -13.80 11.61 -10.86
C PHE A 185 -13.90 12.14 -12.29
N LYS A 186 -14.47 11.34 -13.22
CA LYS A 186 -14.70 11.76 -14.61
C LYS A 186 -15.66 12.95 -14.68
N ASP A 187 -16.77 12.90 -13.96
CA ASP A 187 -17.79 13.96 -13.93
C ASP A 187 -17.22 15.26 -13.34
N ARG A 188 -16.24 15.17 -12.43
CA ARG A 188 -15.51 16.31 -11.85
C ARG A 188 -14.32 16.80 -12.67
N GLY A 189 -13.89 16.05 -13.70
CA GLY A 189 -12.67 16.34 -14.46
C GLY A 189 -11.36 16.16 -13.67
N ILE A 190 -11.34 15.26 -12.68
CA ILE A 190 -10.17 15.00 -11.83
C ILE A 190 -9.38 13.80 -12.35
N ILE A 191 -8.05 13.91 -12.39
CA ILE A 191 -7.14 12.82 -12.75
C ILE A 191 -7.07 11.76 -11.65
N TYR A 192 -6.83 10.51 -12.04
CA TYR A 192 -6.65 9.43 -11.07
C TYR A 192 -5.30 9.54 -10.36
N VAL A 193 -5.26 9.06 -9.12
CA VAL A 193 -4.07 9.09 -8.28
C VAL A 193 -3.34 7.75 -8.39
N GLY A 194 -2.05 7.79 -8.69
CA GLY A 194 -1.21 6.60 -8.76
C GLY A 194 -1.05 5.95 -7.38
N GLN A 195 -0.97 4.63 -7.34
CA GLN A 195 -0.73 3.89 -6.11
C GLN A 195 0.57 4.32 -5.42
N MET A 196 1.65 4.56 -6.16
CA MET A 196 2.94 4.97 -5.62
C MET A 196 2.91 6.38 -5.06
N GLU A 197 2.22 7.28 -5.75
CA GLU A 197 1.97 8.63 -5.23
C GLU A 197 1.25 8.56 -3.87
N LEU A 198 0.26 7.67 -3.75
CA LEU A 198 -0.48 7.48 -2.51
C LEU A 198 0.34 6.82 -1.40
N GLN A 199 1.17 5.82 -1.72
CA GLN A 199 2.09 5.22 -0.74
C GLN A 199 3.12 6.24 -0.25
N LYS A 200 3.64 7.08 -1.14
CA LYS A 200 4.54 8.19 -0.79
C LYS A 200 3.87 9.16 0.17
N TYR A 201 2.65 9.57 -0.14
CA TYR A 201 1.87 10.43 0.75
C TYR A 201 1.62 9.78 2.11
N MET A 202 1.22 8.50 2.16
CA MET A 202 1.03 7.77 3.42
C MET A 202 2.33 7.70 4.25
N MET A 203 3.43 7.24 3.65
CA MET A 203 4.68 6.99 4.37
C MET A 203 5.36 8.29 4.80
N GLN A 204 5.52 9.25 3.89
CA GLN A 204 6.34 10.44 4.13
C GLN A 204 5.52 11.57 4.78
N GLU A 205 4.31 11.84 4.30
CA GLU A 205 3.52 12.99 4.78
C GLU A 205 2.68 12.65 6.02
N LEU A 206 2.07 11.46 6.08
CA LEU A 206 1.21 11.07 7.20
C LEU A 206 1.98 10.42 8.34
N LEU A 207 2.82 9.43 8.04
CA LEU A 207 3.61 8.71 9.05
C LEU A 207 4.92 9.42 9.41
N GLY A 208 5.45 10.28 8.54
CA GLY A 208 6.72 10.98 8.78
C GLY A 208 7.96 10.09 8.58
N VAL A 209 7.81 8.94 7.94
CA VAL A 209 8.89 7.98 7.71
C VAL A 209 9.56 8.27 6.37
N LYS A 210 10.84 8.62 6.39
CA LYS A 210 11.65 8.72 5.18
C LYS A 210 11.62 7.37 4.48
N THR A 211 11.24 7.35 3.21
CA THR A 211 10.98 6.10 2.52
C THR A 211 11.60 6.07 1.14
N ASP A 212 12.38 5.03 0.87
CA ASP A 212 12.83 4.66 -0.46
C ASP A 212 11.80 3.73 -1.10
N PHE A 213 11.45 4.02 -2.35
CA PHE A 213 10.43 3.28 -3.08
C PHE A 213 11.05 2.34 -4.11
N MET A 214 10.53 1.12 -4.16
CA MET A 214 11.04 0.08 -5.03
C MET A 214 9.90 -0.66 -5.74
N PHE A 215 10.06 -0.86 -7.04
CA PHE A 215 9.24 -1.75 -7.84
C PHE A 215 9.97 -3.06 -8.08
N LEU A 216 9.25 -4.13 -7.78
CA LEU A 216 9.66 -5.49 -8.04
C LEU A 216 8.82 -6.05 -9.19
N VAL A 217 9.40 -6.09 -10.38
CA VAL A 217 8.70 -6.37 -11.64
C VAL A 217 9.23 -7.65 -12.29
N PHE A 218 8.45 -8.25 -13.18
CA PHE A 218 8.95 -9.37 -13.99
C PHE A 218 9.94 -8.89 -15.05
N ASN A 219 9.52 -7.93 -15.88
CA ASN A 219 10.36 -7.30 -16.90
C ASN A 219 10.89 -5.97 -16.40
N LYS A 220 12.21 -5.81 -16.39
CA LYS A 220 12.85 -4.60 -15.86
C LYS A 220 12.62 -3.42 -16.80
N GLU A 221 11.87 -2.45 -16.31
CA GLU A 221 11.73 -1.14 -16.94
C GLU A 221 12.63 -0.12 -16.22
N THR A 222 12.97 0.97 -16.90
CA THR A 222 13.68 2.10 -16.29
C THR A 222 12.68 3.10 -15.72
N SER A 223 12.86 3.46 -14.45
CA SER A 223 12.09 4.53 -13.80
C SER A 223 13.01 5.65 -13.34
N THR A 224 12.53 6.89 -13.43
CA THR A 224 13.23 8.08 -12.92
C THR A 224 12.82 8.43 -11.49
N THR A 225 11.73 7.86 -10.97
CA THR A 225 11.14 8.27 -9.68
C THR A 225 11.36 7.26 -8.56
N HIS A 226 11.71 6.02 -8.89
CA HIS A 226 11.89 4.93 -7.93
C HIS A 226 12.87 3.88 -8.46
N LYS A 227 13.36 3.03 -7.56
CA LYS A 227 14.24 1.93 -7.92
C LYS A 227 13.43 0.79 -8.52
N VAL A 228 13.86 0.24 -9.66
CA VAL A 228 13.24 -0.94 -10.27
C VAL A 228 14.22 -2.11 -10.20
N ILE A 229 13.76 -3.22 -9.64
CA ILE A 229 14.48 -4.49 -9.63
C ILE A 229 13.58 -5.58 -10.21
N SER A 230 14.16 -6.55 -10.91
CA SER A 230 13.38 -7.70 -11.34
C SER A 230 13.25 -8.75 -10.24
N TRP A 231 12.23 -9.62 -10.33
CA TRP A 231 12.12 -10.81 -9.46
C TRP A 231 13.38 -11.68 -9.50
N ALA A 232 13.94 -11.88 -10.70
CA ALA A 232 15.19 -12.61 -10.88
C ALA A 232 16.36 -11.95 -10.13
N GLU A 233 16.47 -10.62 -10.19
CA GLU A 233 17.49 -9.88 -9.42
C GLU A 233 17.26 -10.05 -7.91
N ALA A 234 16.04 -9.82 -7.42
CA ALA A 234 15.69 -9.92 -6.01
C ALA A 234 16.05 -11.31 -5.42
N PHE A 235 15.63 -12.38 -6.09
CA PHE A 235 15.90 -13.75 -5.63
C PHE A 235 17.38 -14.15 -5.78
N SER A 236 18.12 -13.58 -6.74
CA SER A 236 19.57 -13.79 -6.83
C SER A 236 20.37 -13.22 -5.65
N PHE A 237 19.79 -12.27 -4.90
CA PHE A 237 20.45 -11.62 -3.77
C PHE A 237 20.32 -12.40 -2.46
N VAL A 238 19.48 -13.42 -2.41
CA VAL A 238 19.10 -14.16 -1.20
C VAL A 238 19.40 -15.65 -1.36
N LYS A 239 19.53 -16.38 -0.25
CA LYS A 239 19.70 -17.83 -0.23
C LYS A 239 18.33 -18.47 -0.11
N ILE A 240 18.04 -19.48 -0.92
CA ILE A 240 16.74 -20.14 -0.96
C ILE A 240 16.82 -21.64 -0.63
N ASP A 241 18.00 -22.13 -0.24
CA ASP A 241 18.28 -23.56 -0.04
C ASP A 241 17.35 -24.19 1.02
N GLN A 242 16.96 -23.40 2.02
CA GLN A 242 16.08 -23.79 3.13
C GLN A 242 14.59 -23.71 2.77
N MET A 243 14.22 -23.19 1.60
CA MET A 243 12.82 -23.11 1.18
C MET A 243 12.31 -24.50 0.75
N PRO A 244 11.02 -24.79 0.95
CA PRO A 244 10.39 -25.99 0.38
C PRO A 244 10.50 -26.02 -1.15
N GLU A 245 10.55 -27.21 -1.73
CA GLU A 245 10.79 -27.37 -3.17
C GLU A 245 9.73 -26.70 -4.05
N PHE A 246 8.47 -26.73 -3.63
CA PHE A 246 7.41 -26.01 -4.35
C PHE A 246 7.64 -24.49 -4.39
N THR A 247 8.32 -23.93 -3.39
CA THR A 247 8.65 -22.50 -3.37
C THR A 247 9.83 -22.21 -4.27
N LYS A 248 10.84 -23.08 -4.30
CA LYS A 248 11.96 -22.97 -5.25
C LYS A 248 11.44 -23.04 -6.69
N ASP A 249 10.55 -23.98 -7.00
CA ASP A 249 9.89 -24.07 -8.31
C ASP A 249 9.19 -22.75 -8.68
N MET A 250 8.50 -22.11 -7.73
CA MET A 250 7.86 -20.83 -7.95
C MET A 250 8.85 -19.70 -8.17
N ILE A 251 9.92 -19.65 -7.37
CA ILE A 251 11.02 -18.68 -7.54
C ILE A 251 11.67 -18.84 -8.91
N ASP A 252 11.92 -20.06 -9.36
CA ASP A 252 12.47 -20.34 -10.68
C ASP A 252 11.51 -19.87 -11.78
N ASN A 253 10.20 -20.08 -11.62
CA ASN A 253 9.21 -19.65 -12.61
C ASN A 253 9.13 -18.13 -12.74
N ILE A 254 9.13 -17.38 -11.63
CA ILE A 254 9.11 -15.91 -11.66
C ILE A 254 10.48 -15.30 -12.02
N SER A 255 11.56 -16.06 -11.89
CA SER A 255 12.92 -15.60 -12.20
C SER A 255 13.37 -15.97 -13.62
N LYS A 256 12.65 -16.84 -14.32
CA LYS A 256 12.87 -17.11 -15.75
C LYS A 256 12.60 -15.82 -16.51
N ARG A 257 13.66 -15.24 -17.10
CA ARG A 257 13.54 -14.10 -18.02
C ARG A 257 12.52 -14.46 -19.10
N ALA A 258 11.57 -13.56 -19.40
CA ALA A 258 10.92 -13.58 -20.71
C ALA A 258 11.95 -13.40 -21.82
#